data_AF-A0A939ZDI7-F1
#
_entry.id   AF-A0A939ZDI7-F1
#
_cell.length_a   1.000
_cell.length_b   1.000
_cell.length_c   1.000
_cell.angle_alpha   90.00
_cell.angle_beta   90.00
_cell.angle_gamma   90.00
#
_symmetry.space_group_name_H-M   'P 1'
#
loop_
_entity.id
_entity.type
_entity.pdbx_description
1 polymer ?
#
loop_
_entity_poly.entity_id
_entity_poly.type
_entity_poly.pdbx_seq_one_letter_code
_entity_poly.pdbx_strand_id
1 'polypeptide(L)'
;MNRYLKILPGVIIGIVAVFMAGCTGIRTDYQQGQNTQTALTFRNARLLNEHYEKHGKEMGFSSAEEYEKAAAAVPVDPRALHKTESEDGDDVYYLKSTNEFVIVSTDGYIRTYFKPDSGIKYFNKQ
;
A
#
# COMPACT_ATOMS: atom_id res chain seq x y z
N MET A 1 -40.25 24.79 12.77
CA MET A 1 -41.15 24.98 11.62
C MET A 1 -40.41 24.52 10.37
N ASN A 2 -40.67 23.31 9.86
CA ASN A 2 -40.28 22.92 8.51
C ASN A 2 -41.42 22.12 7.90
N ARG A 3 -41.92 22.60 6.77
CA ARG A 3 -43.17 22.18 6.14
C ARG A 3 -42.94 21.00 5.18
N TYR A 4 -43.82 20.02 5.31
CA TYR A 4 -44.36 19.07 4.32
C TYR A 4 -43.86 19.14 2.87
N LEU A 5 -43.57 17.97 2.30
CA LEU A 5 -44.09 17.61 0.98
C LEU A 5 -44.58 16.15 0.97
N LYS A 6 -45.78 15.99 0.41
CA LYS A 6 -46.69 14.84 0.50
C LYS A 6 -46.38 13.81 -0.60
N ILE A 7 -46.47 12.53 -0.25
CA ILE A 7 -46.42 11.39 -1.17
C ILE A 7 -47.86 11.12 -1.65
N LEU A 8 -48.05 10.94 -2.96
CA LEU A 8 -49.30 10.39 -3.53
C LEU A 8 -48.98 9.05 -4.22
N PRO A 9 -49.81 7.99 -4.03
CA PRO A 9 -49.60 6.69 -4.65
C PRO A 9 -50.38 6.54 -5.96
N GLY A 10 -49.78 5.89 -6.97
CA GLY A 10 -50.41 5.64 -8.28
C GLY A 10 -49.77 4.46 -8.99
N VAL A 11 -50.51 3.35 -9.00
CA VAL A 11 -50.31 2.04 -9.67
C VAL A 11 -50.03 2.17 -11.17
N ILE A 12 -49.22 1.27 -11.76
CA ILE A 12 -49.52 0.49 -13.00
C ILE A 12 -48.44 -0.61 -13.19
N ILE A 13 -48.93 -1.84 -13.36
CA ILE A 13 -48.23 -3.08 -13.73
C ILE A 13 -48.03 -3.07 -15.26
N GLY A 14 -46.85 -3.46 -15.76
CA GLY A 14 -46.60 -3.52 -17.21
C GLY A 14 -45.37 -4.34 -17.60
N ILE A 15 -45.59 -5.65 -17.74
CA ILE A 15 -45.04 -6.63 -18.71
C ILE A 15 -43.75 -6.26 -19.48
N VAL A 16 -42.74 -7.10 -19.25
CA VAL A 16 -41.72 -7.68 -20.16
C VAL A 16 -41.52 -7.02 -21.53
N ALA A 17 -40.34 -6.42 -21.71
CA ALA A 17 -39.65 -6.37 -22.99
C ALA A 17 -38.20 -6.80 -22.79
N VAL A 18 -37.89 -8.05 -23.13
CA VAL A 18 -36.53 -8.51 -23.40
C VAL A 18 -36.19 -8.04 -24.81
N PHE A 19 -35.36 -7.01 -24.92
CA PHE A 19 -34.65 -6.66 -26.14
C PHE A 19 -33.17 -6.57 -25.82
N MET A 20 -32.40 -7.41 -26.49
CA MET A 20 -30.95 -7.52 -26.40
C MET A 20 -30.26 -6.36 -27.14
N ALA A 21 -29.04 -6.08 -26.67
CA ALA A 21 -27.94 -5.34 -27.30
C ALA A 21 -27.89 -3.82 -27.06
N GLY A 22 -26.98 -3.43 -26.16
CA GLY A 22 -26.34 -2.13 -26.14
C GLY A 22 -26.18 -1.54 -24.74
N CYS A 23 -24.93 -1.57 -24.23
CA CYS A 23 -24.39 -0.66 -23.20
C CYS A 23 -25.13 -0.69 -21.84
N THR A 24 -24.58 -1.09 -20.70
CA THR A 24 -23.20 -1.00 -20.21
C THR A 24 -23.21 -1.95 -19.03
N GLY A 25 -22.43 -3.04 -19.09
CA GLY A 25 -22.30 -3.92 -17.95
C GLY A 25 -21.75 -3.12 -16.78
N ILE A 26 -22.50 -3.06 -15.67
CA ILE A 26 -21.91 -2.70 -14.38
C ILE A 26 -21.02 -3.88 -14.01
N ARG A 27 -19.80 -3.88 -14.53
CA ARG A 27 -18.69 -4.66 -13.97
C ARG A 27 -18.22 -3.87 -12.75
N THR A 28 -18.73 -4.22 -11.58
CA THR A 28 -18.01 -3.92 -10.34
C THR A 28 -16.81 -4.87 -10.26
N ASP A 29 -15.83 -4.69 -11.14
CA ASP A 29 -14.48 -5.20 -10.95
C ASP A 29 -13.67 -4.13 -10.22
N TYR A 30 -14.14 -3.75 -9.04
CA TYR A 30 -13.22 -3.23 -8.03
C TYR A 30 -12.71 -4.44 -7.25
N GLN A 31 -11.78 -5.16 -7.88
CA GLN A 31 -10.85 -6.00 -7.13
C GLN A 31 -9.95 -5.06 -6.33
N GLN A 32 -10.46 -4.52 -5.22
CA GLN A 32 -9.58 -4.15 -4.13
C GLN A 32 -9.06 -5.45 -3.55
N GLY A 33 -7.89 -5.87 -4.04
CA GLY A 33 -7.14 -7.00 -3.52
C GLY A 33 -6.73 -6.70 -2.08
N GLN A 34 -7.62 -7.02 -1.15
CA GLN A 34 -7.31 -7.12 0.25
C GLN A 34 -7.02 -8.59 0.57
N ASN A 35 -5.88 -8.80 1.21
CA ASN A 35 -5.70 -9.83 2.23
C ASN A 35 -5.24 -11.23 1.78
N THR A 36 -4.07 -11.25 1.14
CA THR A 36 -2.94 -12.05 1.63
C THR A 36 -1.69 -11.24 1.37
N GLN A 37 -1.46 -10.16 2.15
CA GLN A 37 -0.16 -9.51 2.13
C GLN A 37 0.81 -10.49 2.79
N THR A 38 1.41 -11.35 1.98
CA THR A 38 2.64 -12.04 2.36
C THR A 38 3.52 -10.96 2.96
N ALA A 39 3.97 -11.17 4.21
CA ALA A 39 4.90 -10.24 4.83
C ALA A 39 6.04 -10.01 3.84
N LEU A 40 6.24 -8.76 3.44
CA LEU A 40 7.27 -8.42 2.46
C LEU A 40 8.61 -8.94 2.99
N THR A 41 9.38 -9.56 2.12
CA THR A 41 10.71 -10.05 2.46
C THR A 41 11.74 -9.40 1.57
N PHE A 42 13.00 -9.49 1.96
CA PHE A 42 14.08 -9.35 0.99
C PHE A 42 13.99 -10.49 -0.04
N ARG A 43 14.54 -10.23 -1.23
CA ARG A 43 14.51 -11.18 -2.35
C ARG A 43 15.20 -12.52 -2.02
N ASN A 44 16.18 -12.51 -1.11
CA ASN A 44 16.83 -13.72 -0.61
C ASN A 44 17.60 -13.42 0.69
N ALA A 45 17.98 -14.49 1.40
CA ALA A 45 18.71 -14.40 2.66
C ALA A 45 20.07 -13.69 2.54
N ARG A 46 20.75 -13.75 1.37
CA ARG A 46 22.01 -13.03 1.17
C ARG A 46 21.79 -11.53 1.25
N LEU A 47 20.81 -11.01 0.51
CA LEU A 47 20.49 -9.57 0.50
C LEU A 47 20.00 -9.09 1.87
N LEU A 48 19.16 -9.89 2.54
CA LEU A 48 18.74 -9.62 3.91
C LEU A 48 19.94 -9.47 4.84
N ASN A 49 20.84 -10.46 4.86
CA ASN A 49 22.01 -10.45 5.73
C ASN A 49 22.96 -9.29 5.38
N GLU A 50 23.21 -9.02 4.10
CA GLU A 50 24.04 -7.89 3.68
C GLU A 50 23.47 -6.54 4.17
N HIS A 51 22.15 -6.35 4.10
CA HIS A 51 21.50 -5.13 4.60
C HIS A 51 21.48 -5.06 6.12
N TYR A 52 21.20 -6.17 6.80
CA TYR A 52 21.22 -6.25 8.25
C TYR A 52 22.61 -5.93 8.82
N GLU A 53 23.66 -6.47 8.22
CA GLU A 53 25.05 -6.22 8.63
C GLU A 53 25.45 -4.75 8.46
N LYS A 54 24.95 -4.08 7.41
CA LYS A 54 25.25 -2.67 7.14
C LYS A 54 24.40 -1.68 7.93
N HIS A 55 23.11 -1.96 8.10
CA HIS A 55 22.14 -1.00 8.66
C HIS A 55 21.42 -1.54 9.89
N GLY A 56 21.01 -2.81 9.87
CA GLY A 56 20.21 -3.40 10.93
C GLY A 56 20.88 -3.35 12.30
N LYS A 57 22.20 -3.59 12.36
CA LYS A 57 22.99 -3.48 13.60
C LYS A 57 23.05 -2.05 14.15
N GLU A 58 23.28 -1.07 13.28
CA GLU A 58 23.31 0.35 13.66
C GLU A 58 21.94 0.85 14.12
N MET A 59 20.87 0.27 13.57
CA MET A 59 19.50 0.54 13.97
C MET A 59 19.10 -0.13 15.28
N GLY A 60 19.94 -1.04 15.81
CA GLY A 60 19.74 -1.71 17.10
C GLY A 60 18.97 -3.04 17.04
N PHE A 61 18.84 -3.66 15.86
CA PHE A 61 18.20 -4.97 15.74
C PHE A 61 19.14 -6.10 16.20
N SER A 62 18.56 -7.11 16.86
CA SER A 62 19.34 -8.26 17.39
C SER A 62 19.53 -9.36 16.34
N SER A 63 18.70 -9.36 15.29
CA SER A 63 18.74 -10.36 14.23
C SER A 63 18.26 -9.81 12.90
N ALA A 64 18.66 -10.48 11.81
CA ALA A 64 18.18 -10.17 10.47
C ALA A 64 16.67 -10.40 10.32
N GLU A 65 16.11 -11.40 11.01
CA GLU A 65 14.68 -11.70 10.98
C GLU A 65 13.85 -10.55 11.60
N GLU A 66 14.26 -10.02 12.75
CA GLU A 66 13.59 -8.87 13.38
C GLU A 66 13.67 -7.61 12.50
N TYR A 67 14.82 -7.41 11.86
CA TYR A 67 15.04 -6.32 10.91
C TYR A 67 14.12 -6.44 9.68
N GLU A 68 13.97 -7.63 9.11
CA GLU A 68 13.04 -7.87 7.98
C GLU A 68 11.58 -7.63 8.39
N LYS A 69 11.18 -8.12 9.57
CA LYS A 69 9.83 -7.89 10.11
C LYS A 69 9.54 -6.40 10.29
N ALA A 70 10.50 -5.63 10.79
CA ALA A 70 10.36 -4.20 10.95
C ALA A 70 10.27 -3.48 9.59
N ALA A 71 11.08 -3.87 8.62
CA ALA A 71 10.99 -3.36 7.24
C ALA A 71 9.61 -3.61 6.63
N ALA A 72 9.08 -4.83 6.78
CA ALA A 72 7.78 -5.23 6.25
C ALA A 72 6.61 -4.50 6.93
N ALA A 73 6.79 -4.00 8.16
CA ALA A 73 5.76 -3.29 8.91
C ALA A 73 5.56 -1.83 8.42
N VAL A 74 6.58 -1.21 7.83
CA VAL A 74 6.50 0.20 7.39
C VAL A 74 5.43 0.42 6.31
N PRO A 75 5.36 -0.38 5.22
CA PRO A 75 4.35 -0.18 4.18
C PRO A 75 2.89 -0.40 4.62
N VAL A 76 2.67 -1.16 5.69
CA VAL A 76 1.31 -1.41 6.23
C VAL A 76 0.91 -0.39 7.30
N ASP A 77 1.84 0.46 7.75
CA ASP A 77 1.51 1.53 8.70
C ASP A 77 0.75 2.65 7.95
N PRO A 78 -0.51 2.97 8.33
CA PRO A 78 -1.29 4.00 7.64
C PRO A 78 -0.72 5.42 7.79
N ARG A 79 0.29 5.61 8.64
CA ARG A 79 0.98 6.90 8.85
C ARG A 79 2.22 7.02 7.97
N ALA A 80 2.65 5.95 7.29
CA ALA A 80 3.77 6.01 6.38
C ALA A 80 3.41 6.89 5.17
N LEU A 81 4.30 7.83 4.84
CA LEU A 81 4.23 8.53 3.57
C LEU A 81 4.60 7.55 2.46
N HIS A 82 3.94 7.67 1.32
CA HIS A 82 4.13 6.81 0.17
C HIS A 82 4.21 7.62 -1.11
N LYS A 83 5.07 7.18 -2.03
CA LYS A 83 5.11 7.61 -3.42
C LYS A 83 5.78 6.53 -4.28
N THR A 84 5.69 6.70 -5.58
CA THR A 84 6.40 5.86 -6.55
C THR A 84 7.68 6.56 -7.02
N GLU A 85 8.78 5.82 -7.09
CA GLU A 85 10.06 6.29 -7.65
C GLU A 85 9.92 6.49 -9.16
N SER A 86 10.53 7.56 -9.69
CA SER A 86 10.35 7.93 -11.10
C SER A 86 11.16 7.08 -12.09
N GLU A 87 12.22 6.40 -11.64
CA GLU A 87 13.13 5.63 -12.49
C GLU A 87 12.63 4.20 -12.75
N ASP A 88 12.49 3.41 -11.68
CA ASP A 88 12.10 1.99 -11.77
C ASP A 88 10.61 1.74 -11.49
N GLY A 89 9.89 2.75 -10.96
CA GLY A 89 8.49 2.59 -10.54
C GLY A 89 8.34 1.89 -9.18
N ASP A 90 9.41 1.79 -8.40
CA ASP A 90 9.37 1.16 -7.07
C ASP A 90 8.57 1.99 -6.07
N ASP A 91 7.99 1.31 -5.08
CA ASP A 91 7.25 1.98 -4.02
C ASP A 91 8.19 2.44 -2.90
N VAL A 92 8.15 3.74 -2.61
CA VAL A 92 8.98 4.39 -1.60
C VAL A 92 8.11 4.76 -0.40
N TYR A 93 8.46 4.24 0.77
CA TYR A 93 7.76 4.47 2.03
C TYR A 93 8.64 5.21 3.05
N TYR A 94 8.03 6.10 3.82
CA TYR A 94 8.71 6.80 4.91
C TYR A 94 7.80 6.99 6.12
N LEU A 95 8.17 6.39 7.26
CA LEU A 95 7.49 6.56 8.54
C LEU A 95 8.17 7.64 9.39
N LYS A 96 7.54 8.82 9.46
CA LYS A 96 8.11 10.00 10.11
C LYS A 96 8.33 9.83 11.62
N SER A 97 7.49 9.06 12.31
CA SER A 97 7.56 8.89 13.77
C SER A 97 8.83 8.21 14.24
N THR A 98 9.36 7.30 13.44
CA THR A 98 10.53 6.46 13.74
C THR A 98 11.72 6.77 12.84
N ASN A 99 11.54 7.71 11.90
CA ASN A 99 12.48 8.06 10.84
C ASN A 99 12.88 6.85 9.99
N GLU A 100 11.94 5.97 9.68
CA GLU A 100 12.18 4.75 8.92
C GLU A 100 11.87 4.94 7.44
N PHE A 101 12.71 4.39 6.58
CA PHE A 101 12.60 4.48 5.14
C PHE A 101 12.71 3.10 4.51
N VAL A 102 11.78 2.74 3.61
CA VAL A 102 11.71 1.45 2.93
C VAL A 102 11.46 1.66 1.44
N ILE A 103 12.14 0.90 0.58
CA ILE A 103 11.77 0.77 -0.83
C ILE A 103 11.34 -0.67 -1.10
N VAL A 104 10.20 -0.81 -1.76
CA VAL A 104 9.63 -2.09 -2.21
C VAL A 104 9.64 -2.10 -3.72
N SER A 105 10.22 -3.14 -4.31
CA SER A 105 10.21 -3.31 -5.75
C SER A 105 8.82 -3.57 -6.29
N THR A 106 8.61 -3.25 -7.56
CA THR A 106 7.35 -3.55 -8.27
C THR A 106 6.96 -5.03 -8.27
N ASP A 107 7.92 -5.95 -8.09
CA ASP A 107 7.70 -7.39 -7.96
C ASP A 107 7.54 -7.88 -6.50
N GLY A 108 7.42 -6.97 -5.54
CA GLY A 108 6.98 -7.26 -4.17
C GLY A 108 8.09 -7.64 -3.18
N TYR A 109 9.33 -7.16 -3.39
CA TYR A 109 10.45 -7.42 -2.48
C TYR A 109 11.01 -6.14 -1.87
N ILE A 110 11.45 -6.23 -0.62
CA ILE A 110 12.20 -5.14 0.03
C ILE A 110 13.55 -5.01 -0.67
N ARG A 111 13.85 -3.80 -1.17
CA ARG A 111 15.16 -3.44 -1.74
C ARG A 111 16.07 -2.81 -0.69
N THR A 112 15.52 -1.98 0.18
CA THR A 112 16.27 -1.32 1.24
C THR A 112 15.38 -0.98 2.42
N TYR A 113 15.99 -0.87 3.60
CA TYR A 113 15.38 -0.40 4.82
C TYR A 113 16.46 0.25 5.69
N PHE A 114 16.26 1.49 6.13
CA PHE A 114 17.19 2.17 7.04
C PHE A 114 16.57 3.44 7.66
N LYS A 115 17.33 4.12 8.52
CA LYS A 115 16.99 5.44 9.05
C LYS A 115 17.86 6.51 8.36
N PRO A 116 17.32 7.35 7.45
CA PRO A 116 18.13 8.35 6.75
C PRO A 116 18.52 9.51 7.67
N ASP A 117 19.77 9.95 7.61
CA ASP A 117 20.30 11.07 8.39
C ASP A 117 19.55 12.39 8.14
N SER A 118 19.12 12.60 6.89
CA SER A 118 18.37 13.81 6.49
C SER A 118 16.85 13.67 6.61
N GLY A 119 16.37 12.55 7.15
CA GLY A 119 14.97 12.26 7.40
C GLY A 119 14.07 12.48 6.18
N ILE A 120 13.00 13.25 6.37
CA ILE A 120 12.03 13.53 5.29
C ILE A 120 12.64 14.22 4.06
N LYS A 121 13.78 14.92 4.21
CA LYS A 121 14.49 15.50 3.06
C LYS A 121 15.05 14.40 2.15
N TYR A 122 15.44 13.25 2.70
CA TYR A 122 15.85 12.09 1.92
C TYR A 122 14.68 11.54 1.12
N PHE A 123 13.56 11.27 1.80
CA PHE A 123 12.33 10.80 1.18
C PHE A 123 11.91 11.70 0.02
N ASN A 124 11.88 13.02 0.21
CA ASN A 124 11.47 13.98 -0.82
C ASN A 124 12.38 14.00 -2.06
N LYS A 125 13.64 13.52 -1.96
CA LYS A 125 14.59 13.49 -3.07
C LYS A 125 14.52 12.23 -3.93
N GLN A 126 14.03 11.13 -3.36
CA GLN A 126 13.76 9.89 -4.12
C GLN A 126 12.64 10.13 -5.15
#